data_AF-A0A8T6TPP2-F1
#
_entry.id   AF-A0A8T6TPP2-F1
#
_cell.length_a   1.000
_cell.length_b   1.000
_cell.length_c   1.000
_cell.angle_alpha   90.00
_cell.angle_beta   90.00
_cell.angle_gamma   90.00
#
_symmetry.space_group_name_H-M   'P 1'
#
loop_
_entity.id
_entity.type
_entity.pdbx_description
1 polymer ?
#
loop_
_entity_poly.entity_id
_entity_poly.type
_entity_poly.pdbx_seq_one_letter_code
_entity_poly.pdbx_strand_id
1 'polypeptide(L)' 'MTEHTLAAERREAIGKKVKSIRRDGLVPAVLYGSGVEGLPIQIDAR' A
#
# COMPACT_ATOMS: atom_id res chain seq x y z
N MET A 1 10.96 -22.32 5.21
CA MET A 1 10.64 -20.88 5.30
C MET A 1 10.50 -20.37 3.88
N THR A 2 9.32 -19.90 3.50
CA THR A 2 9.13 -19.21 2.21
C THR A 2 9.28 -17.73 2.45
N GLU A 3 10.26 -17.12 1.79
CA GLU A 3 10.43 -15.68 1.74
C GLU A 3 9.60 -15.12 0.59
N HIS A 4 8.86 -14.05 0.85
CA HIS A 4 8.04 -13.39 -0.16
C HIS A 4 8.42 -11.91 -0.21
N THR A 5 8.88 -11.47 -1.37
CA THR A 5 9.20 -10.05 -1.63
C THR A 5 8.05 -9.44 -2.42
N LEU A 6 7.46 -8.36 -1.90
CA LEU A 6 6.44 -7.58 -2.61
C LEU A 6 7.02 -6.21 -2.95
N ALA A 7 6.83 -5.79 -4.20
CA ALA A 7 7.10 -4.42 -4.61
C ALA A 7 5.99 -3.51 -4.08
N ALA A 8 6.37 -2.46 -3.34
CA ALA A 8 5.44 -1.50 -2.78
C ALA A 8 5.89 -0.07 -3.08
N GLU A 9 4.92 0.78 -3.39
CA GLU A 9 5.12 2.20 -3.67
C GLU A 9 4.46 3.06 -2.60
N ARG A 10 5.02 4.23 -2.30
CA ARG A 10 4.36 5.21 -1.41
C ARG A 10 3.19 5.86 -2.15
N ARG A 11 2.03 5.97 -1.49
CA ARG A 11 0.85 6.64 -2.05
C ARG A 11 0.59 7.97 -1.33
N GLU A 12 0.16 8.97 -2.09
CA GLU A 12 -0.28 10.26 -1.53
C GLU A 12 -1.81 10.32 -1.33
N ALA A 13 -2.56 9.48 -2.05
CA ALA A 13 -4.02 9.51 -2.00
C ALA A 13 -4.56 8.85 -0.72
N ILE A 14 -5.26 9.64 0.11
CA ILE A 14 -5.87 9.20 1.38
C ILE A 14 -7.40 9.37 1.32
N GLY A 15 -8.14 8.53 2.03
CA GLY A 15 -9.60 8.61 2.14
C GLY A 15 -10.34 8.21 0.86
N LYS A 16 -11.34 9.01 0.46
CA LYS A 16 -12.22 8.69 -0.69
C LYS A 16 -11.47 8.53 -2.01
N LYS A 17 -10.32 9.18 -2.17
CA LYS A 17 -9.47 9.08 -3.37
C LYS A 17 -8.89 7.67 -3.57
N VAL A 18 -8.82 6.85 -2.53
CA VAL A 18 -8.37 5.44 -2.61
C VAL A 18 -9.29 4.58 -3.47
N LYS A 19 -10.52 5.03 -3.73
CA LYS A 19 -11.46 4.32 -4.62
C LYS A 19 -10.96 4.29 -6.08
N SER A 20 -10.17 5.26 -6.55
CA SER A 20 -9.56 5.16 -7.88
C SER A 20 -8.45 4.11 -7.91
N ILE A 21 -7.55 4.13 -6.92
CA ILE A 21 -6.45 3.16 -6.76
C ILE A 21 -6.96 1.71 -6.87
N ARG A 22 -8.07 1.38 -6.20
CA ARG A 22 -8.67 0.04 -6.28
C ARG A 22 -9.22 -0.31 -7.67
N ARG A 23 -9.71 0.66 -8.44
CA ARG A 23 -10.16 0.43 -9.83
C ARG A 23 -8.99 0.24 -10.78
N ASP A 24 -7.88 0.89 -10.49
CA ASP A 24 -6.66 0.84 -11.29
C ASP A 24 -5.86 -0.45 -11.07
N GLY A 25 -6.37 -1.37 -10.24
CA GLY A 25 -5.74 -2.67 -9.96
C GLY A 25 -4.70 -2.64 -8.85
N LEU A 26 -4.59 -1.54 -8.10
CA LEU A 26 -3.67 -1.39 -6.99
C LEU A 26 -4.38 -1.65 -5.65
N VAL A 27 -3.71 -2.35 -4.74
CA VAL A 27 -4.17 -2.59 -3.38
C VAL A 27 -3.56 -1.56 -2.43
N PRO A 28 -4.38 -0.74 -1.75
CA PRO A 28 -3.89 0.18 -0.75
C PRO A 28 -3.53 -0.57 0.54
N ALA A 29 -2.35 -0.29 1.07
CA ALA A 29 -1.89 -0.80 2.36
C ALA A 29 -1.29 0.32 3.23
N VAL A 30 -0.96 -0.01 4.48
CA VAL A 30 -0.27 0.88 5.40
C VAL A 30 0.81 0.07 6.10
N LEU A 31 2.06 0.51 5.97
CA LEU A 31 3.18 -0.06 6.69
C LEU A 31 3.27 0.62 8.06
N TYR A 32 3.17 -0.14 9.13
CA TYR A 32 3.33 0.34 10.50
C TYR A 32 4.48 -0.41 11.17
N GLY A 33 5.12 0.23 12.14
CA GLY A 33 6.24 -0.33 12.88
C GLY A 33 6.50 0.41 14.18
N SER A 34 7.26 -0.22 15.08
CA SER A 34 7.69 0.40 16.33
C SER A 34 8.52 1.66 16.04
N GLY A 35 8.05 2.82 16.47
CA GLY A 35 8.71 4.11 16.24
C GLY A 35 8.55 4.70 14.84
N VAL A 36 7.70 4.11 13.98
CA VAL A 36 7.45 4.60 12.60
C VAL A 36 5.98 4.96 12.46
N GLU A 37 5.71 6.22 12.07
CA GLU A 37 4.36 6.66 11.72
C GLU A 37 3.84 5.87 10.52
N GLY A 38 2.55 5.53 10.52
CA GLY A 38 1.94 4.68 9.51
C GLY A 38 2.18 5.21 8.10
N LEU A 39 3.00 4.52 7.32
CA LEU A 39 3.36 4.92 5.97
C LEU A 39 2.33 4.36 4.99
N PRO A 40 1.54 5.21 4.33
CA PRO A 40 0.60 4.75 3.33
C PRO A 40 1.35 4.25 2.09
N ILE A 41 1.15 2.98 1.78
CA ILE A 41 1.72 2.31 0.62
C ILE A 41 0.61 1.78 -0.30
N GLN A 42 0.98 1.46 -1.53
CA GLN A 42 0.17 0.73 -2.49
C GLN A 42 1.00 -0.38 -3.10
N ILE A 43 0.37 -1.50 -3.40
CA ILE A 43 0.99 -2.66 -4.04
C ILE A 43 0.16 -3.04 -5.27
N ASP A 44 0.76 -3.66 -6.27
CA ASP A 44 0.01 -4.27 -7.35
C ASP A 44 -0.82 -5.44 -6.80
N ALA A 45 -2.05 -5.59 -7.27
CA ALA A 45 -2.92 -6.70 -6.88
C ALA A 45 -2.53 -8.04 -7.54
N ARG A 46 -1.61 -8.03 -8.51
CA ARG A 46 -1.21 -9.19 -9.31
C ARG A 46 0.15 -9.75 -8.95
#